data_AF-A0A914UJS9-F1
#
_entry.id   AF-A0A914UJS9-F1
#
_cell.length_a   1.000
_cell.length_b   1.000
_cell.length_c   1.000
_cell.angle_alpha   90.00
_cell.angle_beta   90.00
_cell.angle_gamma   90.00
#
_symmetry.space_group_name_H-M   'P 1'
#
loop_
_entity.id
_entity.type
_entity.pdbx_description
1 polymer ?
#
loop_
_entity_poly.entity_id
_entity_poly.type
_entity_poly.pdbx_seq_one_letter_code
_entity_poly.pdbx_strand_id
1 'polypeptide(L)'
;NADGFELRTQTLRATNRFIPMKFDLPEHLHFGEWKIVARPAGFRAPDLSFDATFKVTDYDLPNFRVILVANDETVDQTGTKIAVNIFAYYSFGAPVNGTVSISCIKDSSGSALVLTSSNDATVMSNYFDCERRAKLALIWKSTVA
;
A
#
# COMPACT_ATOMS: atom_id res chain seq x y z
N ASN A 1 -4.47 12.72 -15.91
CA ASN A 1 -3.41 12.72 -14.87
C ASN A 1 -4.10 12.91 -13.52
N ALA A 2 -3.35 13.14 -12.43
CA ALA A 2 -3.92 13.37 -11.09
C ALA A 2 -4.85 14.59 -11.02
N ASP A 3 -4.63 15.61 -11.86
CA ASP A 3 -5.47 16.82 -11.92
C ASP A 3 -6.72 16.65 -12.80
N GLY A 4 -6.94 15.47 -13.36
CA GLY A 4 -8.08 15.19 -14.27
C GLY A 4 -7.86 15.61 -15.72
N PHE A 5 -6.65 16.06 -16.11
CA PHE A 5 -6.36 16.39 -17.50
C PHE A 5 -6.09 15.14 -18.34
N GLU A 6 -6.65 15.15 -19.54
CA GLU A 6 -6.37 14.15 -20.58
C GLU A 6 -5.03 14.49 -21.26
N LEU A 7 -4.09 13.54 -21.25
CA LEU A 7 -2.77 13.75 -21.85
C LEU A 7 -2.65 13.12 -23.25
N ARG A 8 -3.37 12.03 -23.51
CA ARG A 8 -3.32 11.31 -24.77
C ARG A 8 -4.60 10.53 -25.01
N THR A 9 -5.13 10.66 -26.22
CA THR A 9 -6.29 9.90 -26.71
C THR A 9 -6.00 9.27 -28.05
N GLN A 10 -6.43 8.02 -28.22
CA GLN A 10 -6.25 7.26 -29.46
C GLN A 10 -7.46 6.38 -29.72
N THR A 11 -7.83 6.23 -30.99
CA THR A 11 -8.81 5.25 -31.45
C THR A 11 -8.09 4.09 -32.12
N LEU A 12 -8.18 2.91 -31.51
CA LEU A 12 -7.46 1.72 -31.95
C LEU A 12 -8.43 0.57 -32.19
N ARG A 13 -8.01 -0.38 -33.04
CA ARG A 13 -8.73 -1.63 -33.27
C ARG A 13 -7.95 -2.78 -32.66
N ALA A 14 -8.67 -3.70 -32.03
CA ALA A 14 -8.07 -4.89 -31.44
C ALA A 14 -7.52 -5.82 -32.52
N THR A 15 -6.34 -6.36 -32.28
CA THR A 15 -5.77 -7.49 -33.04
C THR A 15 -5.77 -8.69 -32.11
N ASN A 16 -6.39 -9.80 -32.51
CA ASN A 16 -6.55 -11.00 -31.67
C ASN A 16 -7.14 -10.71 -30.27
N ARG A 17 -8.11 -9.79 -30.19
CA ARG A 17 -8.75 -9.32 -28.93
C ARG A 17 -7.88 -8.47 -28.00
N PHE A 18 -6.65 -8.13 -28.40
CA PHE A 18 -5.76 -7.26 -27.62
C PHE A 18 -5.48 -5.94 -28.35
N ILE A 19 -5.28 -4.88 -27.58
CA ILE A 19 -4.83 -3.56 -28.07
C ILE A 19 -3.53 -3.24 -27.34
N PRO A 20 -2.35 -3.44 -27.97
CA PRO A 20 -1.09 -3.04 -27.35
C PRO A 20 -0.96 -1.52 -27.38
N MET A 21 -0.55 -0.93 -26.25
CA MET A 21 -0.34 0.50 -26.12
C MET A 21 0.93 0.78 -25.34
N LYS A 22 1.64 1.83 -25.75
CA LYS A 22 2.78 2.38 -25.03
C LYS A 22 2.55 3.86 -24.78
N PHE A 23 2.79 4.31 -23.55
CA PHE A 23 2.77 5.71 -23.16
C PHE A 23 4.02 5.98 -22.31
N ASP A 24 4.88 6.87 -22.81
CA ASP A 24 6.06 7.32 -22.08
C ASP A 24 5.65 8.48 -21.15
N LEU A 25 6.05 8.40 -19.87
CA LEU A 25 5.76 9.46 -18.92
C LEU A 25 6.59 10.71 -19.25
N PRO A 26 6.00 11.92 -19.22
CA PRO A 26 6.76 13.17 -19.39
C PRO A 26 7.78 13.37 -18.27
N GLU A 27 8.92 14.01 -18.58
CA GLU A 27 9.96 14.33 -17.59
C GLU A 27 9.44 15.24 -16.47
N HIS A 28 8.60 16.22 -16.83
CA HIS A 28 7.90 17.07 -15.88
C HIS A 28 6.45 16.61 -15.77
N LEU A 29 6.11 15.95 -14.66
CA LEU A 29 4.78 15.41 -14.41
C LEU A 29 4.28 15.75 -13.01
N HIS A 30 2.98 15.60 -12.82
CA HIS A 30 2.33 15.69 -11.51
C HIS A 30 2.19 14.30 -10.91
N PHE A 31 2.79 14.10 -9.74
CA PHE A 31 2.60 12.87 -8.96
C PHE A 31 1.14 12.71 -8.51
N GLY A 32 0.71 11.46 -8.30
CA GLY A 32 -0.62 11.14 -7.83
C GLY A 32 -1.23 9.93 -8.54
N GLU A 33 -2.55 9.76 -8.38
CA GLU A 33 -3.30 8.71 -9.06
C GLU A 33 -3.64 9.11 -10.50
N TRP A 34 -3.23 8.29 -11.46
CA TRP A 34 -3.49 8.48 -12.87
C TRP A 34 -4.45 7.39 -13.35
N LYS A 35 -5.20 7.69 -14.41
CA LYS A 35 -6.25 6.81 -14.94
C LYS A 35 -6.09 6.60 -16.44
N ILE A 36 -6.26 5.36 -16.88
CA ILE A 36 -6.45 4.99 -18.28
C ILE A 36 -7.96 4.79 -18.48
N VAL A 37 -8.55 5.46 -19.48
CA VAL A 37 -9.97 5.34 -19.80
C VAL A 37 -10.14 4.78 -21.19
N ALA A 38 -10.92 3.70 -21.31
CA ALA A 38 -11.26 3.06 -22.58
C ALA A 38 -12.77 3.19 -22.84
N ARG A 39 -13.11 3.59 -24.06
CA ARG A 39 -14.49 3.69 -24.53
C ARG A 39 -14.64 2.93 -25.85
N PRO A 40 -15.61 2.01 -25.99
CA PRO A 40 -15.86 1.32 -27.25
C PRO A 40 -16.24 2.32 -28.35
N ALA A 41 -15.46 2.36 -29.43
CA ALA A 41 -15.75 3.22 -30.58
C ALA A 41 -16.84 2.61 -31.47
N GLY A 42 -17.78 3.42 -31.95
CA GLY A 42 -18.79 3.02 -32.94
C GLY A 42 -20.01 2.27 -32.39
N PHE A 43 -20.14 2.11 -31.07
CA PHE A 43 -21.32 1.51 -30.45
C PHE A 43 -22.36 2.57 -30.06
N ARG A 44 -23.66 2.22 -30.08
CA ARG A 44 -24.77 3.06 -29.56
C ARG A 44 -24.81 3.06 -28.02
N ALA A 45 -23.67 3.30 -27.38
CA ALA A 45 -23.55 3.37 -25.93
C ALA A 45 -22.45 4.39 -25.56
N PRO A 46 -22.69 5.70 -25.78
CA PRO A 46 -21.71 6.76 -25.51
C PRO A 46 -21.28 6.81 -24.03
N ASP A 47 -22.10 6.26 -23.14
CA ASP A 47 -21.90 6.28 -21.69
C ASP A 47 -21.07 5.10 -21.16
N LEU A 48 -20.80 4.09 -21.99
CA LEU A 48 -20.02 2.93 -21.55
C LEU A 48 -18.53 3.27 -21.54
N SER A 49 -17.95 3.29 -20.34
CA SER A 49 -16.52 3.50 -20.13
C SER A 49 -15.95 2.47 -19.15
N PHE A 50 -14.69 2.12 -19.38
CA PHE A 50 -13.90 1.26 -18.52
C PHE A 50 -12.65 2.02 -18.11
N ASP A 51 -12.16 1.73 -16.92
CA ASP A 51 -10.96 2.39 -16.43
C ASP A 51 -10.09 1.50 -15.56
N ALA A 52 -8.82 1.89 -15.50
CA ALA A 52 -7.83 1.35 -14.59
C ALA A 52 -6.97 2.50 -14.06
N THR A 53 -6.63 2.45 -12.78
CA THR A 53 -5.80 3.46 -12.14
C THR A 53 -4.41 2.93 -11.83
N PHE A 54 -3.43 3.84 -11.79
CA PHE A 54 -2.05 3.56 -11.38
C PHE A 54 -1.45 4.78 -10.69
N LYS A 55 -0.57 4.57 -9.71
CA LYS A 55 0.08 5.66 -8.97
C LYS A 55 1.37 6.06 -9.67
N VAL A 56 1.52 7.36 -9.94
CA VAL A 56 2.77 7.98 -10.39
C VAL A 56 3.41 8.67 -9.19
N THR A 57 4.58 8.20 -8.80
CA THR A 57 5.35 8.72 -7.68
C THR A 57 6.82 8.49 -7.96
N ASP A 58 7.68 9.33 -7.39
CA ASP A 58 9.08 8.99 -7.23
C ASP A 58 9.21 7.96 -6.10
N TYR A 59 9.97 6.90 -6.33
CA TYR A 59 10.22 5.85 -5.34
C TYR A 59 11.48 5.06 -5.67
N ASP A 60 12.21 4.69 -4.62
CA ASP A 60 13.21 3.63 -4.69
C ASP A 60 12.53 2.28 -4.47
N LEU A 61 12.92 1.28 -5.26
CA LEU A 61 12.37 -0.07 -5.10
C LEU A 61 12.87 -0.66 -3.77
N PRO A 62 12.00 -0.95 -2.79
CA PRO A 62 12.43 -1.56 -1.55
C PRO A 62 12.91 -2.99 -1.82
N ASN A 63 14.04 -3.36 -1.21
CA ASN A 63 14.63 -4.69 -1.31
C ASN A 63 13.94 -5.75 -0.43
N PHE A 64 13.02 -5.33 0.44
CA PHE A 64 12.20 -6.21 1.27
C PHE A 64 10.75 -5.71 1.39
N ARG A 65 9.88 -6.61 1.82
CA ARG A 65 8.47 -6.33 2.16
C ARG A 65 8.23 -6.59 3.63
N VAL A 66 7.37 -5.77 4.24
CA VAL A 66 6.85 -5.98 5.60
C VAL A 66 5.35 -6.26 5.49
N ILE A 67 4.91 -7.34 6.14
CA ILE A 67 3.53 -7.79 6.17
C ILE A 67 3.08 -7.74 7.63
N LEU A 68 1.95 -7.08 7.85
CA LEU A 68 1.30 -7.00 9.15
C LEU A 68 -0.06 -7.71 9.06
N VAL A 69 -0.29 -8.64 9.98
CA VAL A 69 -1.54 -9.37 10.10
C VAL A 69 -2.12 -9.10 11.48
N ALA A 70 -3.23 -8.38 11.53
CA ALA A 70 -4.02 -8.26 12.74
C ALA A 70 -4.83 -9.56 12.93
N ASN A 71 -4.67 -10.18 14.09
CA ASN A 71 -5.44 -11.34 14.51
C ASN A 71 -6.59 -10.90 15.44
N ASP A 72 -7.27 -11.87 16.05
CA ASP A 72 -8.45 -11.64 16.88
C ASP A 72 -8.25 -10.58 17.96
N GLU A 73 -9.30 -9.77 18.13
CA GLU A 73 -9.44 -8.83 19.23
C GLU A 73 -9.86 -9.59 20.47
N THR A 74 -9.06 -9.51 21.53
CA THR A 74 -9.44 -10.02 22.86
C THR A 74 -9.88 -8.86 23.73
N VAL A 75 -11.07 -8.93 24.30
CA VAL A 75 -11.57 -7.94 25.27
C VAL A 75 -11.45 -8.51 26.67
N ASP A 76 -10.71 -7.82 27.53
CA ASP A 76 -10.61 -8.16 28.96
C ASP A 76 -11.07 -6.97 29.84
N GLN A 77 -10.92 -7.11 31.16
CA GLN A 77 -11.30 -6.07 32.13
C GLN A 77 -10.47 -4.78 31.99
N THR A 78 -9.34 -4.84 31.28
CA THR A 78 -8.41 -3.71 31.10
C THR A 78 -8.60 -2.99 29.77
N GLY A 79 -9.23 -3.61 28.77
CA GLY A 79 -9.50 -2.98 27.48
C GLY A 79 -9.65 -3.96 26.31
N THR A 80 -9.62 -3.41 25.09
CA THR A 80 -9.57 -4.21 23.85
C THR A 80 -8.12 -4.37 23.43
N LYS A 81 -7.64 -5.61 23.39
CA LYS A 81 -6.28 -5.95 22.96
C LYS A 81 -6.32 -6.58 21.57
N ILE A 82 -5.50 -6.06 20.66
CA ILE A 82 -5.35 -6.59 19.31
C ILE A 82 -4.03 -7.36 19.25
N ALA A 83 -4.07 -8.64 18.89
CA ALA A 83 -2.87 -9.41 18.61
C ALA A 83 -2.39 -9.13 17.19
N VAL A 84 -1.15 -8.70 17.00
CA VAL A 84 -0.61 -8.40 15.66
C VAL A 84 0.61 -9.26 15.40
N ASN A 85 0.64 -9.93 14.24
CA ASN A 85 1.82 -10.64 13.73
C ASN A 85 2.50 -9.81 12.65
N ILE A 86 3.82 -9.72 12.71
CA ILE A 86 4.63 -8.96 11.75
C ILE A 86 5.66 -9.88 11.13
N PHE A 87 5.77 -9.80 9.81
CA PHE A 87 6.71 -10.57 9.02
C PHE A 87 7.49 -9.65 8.09
N ALA A 88 8.79 -9.87 7.96
CA ALA A 88 9.64 -9.13 7.03
C ALA A 88 10.47 -10.11 6.20
N TYR A 89 10.42 -9.96 4.88
CA TYR A 89 11.12 -10.83 3.93
C TYR A 89 11.74 -10.03 2.80
N TYR A 90 12.93 -10.40 2.37
CA TYR A 90 13.51 -9.92 1.12
C TYR A 90 12.63 -10.32 -0.07
N SER A 91 12.81 -9.64 -1.21
CA SER A 91 12.09 -9.96 -2.46
C SER A 91 12.30 -11.41 -2.92
N PHE A 92 13.44 -12.02 -2.59
CA PHE A 92 13.76 -13.44 -2.88
C PHE A 92 13.29 -14.42 -1.80
N GLY A 93 12.59 -13.97 -0.77
CA GLY A 93 11.89 -14.81 0.21
C GLY A 93 12.64 -15.10 1.52
N ALA A 94 13.91 -14.73 1.66
CA ALA A 94 14.62 -14.90 2.94
C ALA A 94 14.10 -13.91 4.01
N PRO A 95 14.10 -14.30 5.30
CA PRO A 95 13.69 -13.42 6.39
C PRO A 95 14.65 -12.23 6.54
N VAL A 96 14.10 -11.11 7.00
CA VAL A 96 14.87 -9.88 7.27
C VAL A 96 15.04 -9.71 8.76
N ASN A 97 16.29 -9.50 9.18
CA ASN A 97 16.60 -9.03 10.52
C ASN A 97 16.50 -7.51 10.59
N GLY A 98 15.94 -7.01 11.67
CA GLY A 98 15.70 -5.59 11.85
C GLY A 98 15.00 -5.28 13.15
N THR A 99 14.66 -4.00 13.29
CA THR A 99 13.87 -3.48 14.40
C THR A 99 12.57 -2.94 13.86
N VAL A 100 11.47 -3.31 14.51
CA VAL A 100 10.16 -2.74 14.24
C VAL A 100 9.80 -1.74 15.32
N SER A 101 9.15 -0.65 14.93
CA SER A 101 8.48 0.30 15.80
C SER A 101 7.01 0.38 15.40
N ILE A 102 6.12 0.11 16.35
CA ILE A 102 4.68 0.07 16.13
C ILE A 102 4.06 1.11 17.04
N SER A 103 3.20 1.97 16.51
CA SER A 103 2.49 3.00 17.28
C SER A 103 0.99 3.02 16.99
N CYS A 104 0.20 3.26 18.04
CA CYS A 104 -1.24 3.53 17.95
C CYS A 104 -1.45 5.05 17.87
N ILE A 105 -1.93 5.54 16.74
CA ILE A 105 -2.22 6.97 16.52
C ILE A 105 -3.71 7.19 16.79
N LYS A 106 -4.02 7.98 17.82
CA LYS A 106 -5.38 8.47 18.09
C LYS A 106 -5.67 9.70 17.21
N ASP A 107 -6.89 9.80 16.70
CA ASP A 107 -7.33 10.96 15.88
C ASP A 107 -7.35 12.29 16.67
N SER A 108 -7.26 12.26 18.01
CA SER A 108 -7.12 13.43 18.88
C SER A 108 -5.94 13.26 19.86
N SER A 109 -4.89 14.08 19.72
CA SER A 109 -3.69 14.17 20.58
C SER A 109 -3.06 12.80 20.94
N GLY A 110 -2.28 12.27 20.02
CA GLY A 110 -1.73 10.90 20.04
C GLY A 110 -0.68 10.64 21.13
N SER A 111 -0.94 9.59 21.92
CA SER A 111 0.11 8.90 22.66
C SER A 111 0.70 7.81 21.76
N ALA A 112 1.91 8.03 21.25
CA ALA A 112 2.63 7.01 20.50
C ALA A 112 3.31 6.05 21.48
N LEU A 113 2.77 4.84 21.62
CA LEU A 113 3.55 3.73 22.20
C LEU A 113 4.62 3.36 21.17
N VAL A 114 5.89 3.29 21.57
CA VAL A 114 6.99 2.83 20.71
C VAL A 114 7.51 1.53 21.32
N LEU A 115 7.06 0.40 20.78
CA LEU A 115 7.64 -0.90 21.13
C LEU A 115 8.77 -1.20 20.15
N THR A 116 9.99 -1.30 20.67
CA THR A 116 11.15 -1.79 19.93
C THR A 116 11.30 -3.27 20.23
N SER A 117 11.36 -4.09 19.19
CA SER A 117 11.88 -5.43 19.36
C SER A 117 13.13 -5.63 18.53
N SER A 118 14.11 -6.23 19.17
CA SER A 118 15.17 -6.96 18.53
C SER A 118 14.90 -8.42 18.86
N ASN A 119 14.55 -9.24 17.87
CA ASN A 119 15.20 -10.52 17.61
C ASN A 119 14.49 -11.31 16.51
N ASP A 120 15.34 -12.03 15.77
CA ASP A 120 15.15 -12.91 14.62
C ASP A 120 13.71 -13.26 14.20
N ALA A 121 13.37 -12.81 12.98
CA ALA A 121 12.61 -13.51 11.94
C ALA A 121 11.29 -14.25 12.27
N THR A 122 10.77 -14.22 13.49
CA THR A 122 9.67 -15.09 13.89
C THR A 122 8.71 -14.35 14.80
N VAL A 123 7.54 -14.04 14.22
CA VAL A 123 6.26 -13.82 14.90
C VAL A 123 6.40 -13.12 16.25
N MET A 124 6.48 -11.80 16.18
CA MET A 124 6.18 -10.99 17.34
C MET A 124 4.67 -10.93 17.56
N SER A 125 4.11 -11.89 18.31
CA SER A 125 2.75 -11.77 18.83
C SER A 125 2.76 -10.77 19.98
N ASN A 126 2.45 -9.52 19.70
CA ASN A 126 2.24 -8.52 20.74
C ASN A 126 0.77 -8.17 20.85
N TYR A 127 0.29 -7.99 22.08
CA TYR A 127 -1.04 -7.48 22.37
C TYR A 127 -0.97 -5.95 22.47
N PHE A 128 -1.74 -5.26 21.64
CA PHE A 128 -1.81 -3.80 21.63
C PHE A 128 -3.13 -3.35 22.21
N ASP A 129 -3.08 -2.54 23.28
CA ASP A 129 -4.24 -1.81 23.78
C ASP A 129 -4.44 -0.56 22.89
N CYS A 130 -5.11 -0.79 21.77
CA CYS A 130 -5.41 0.21 20.76
C CYS A 130 -6.92 0.46 20.84
N GLU A 131 -7.35 1.66 21.24
CA GLU A 131 -8.78 2.00 21.31
C GLU A 131 -9.47 1.76 19.94
N ARG A 132 -10.78 1.50 19.95
CA ARG A 132 -11.62 1.12 18.79
C ARG A 132 -11.61 2.08 17.58
N ARG A 133 -10.82 3.15 17.59
CA ARG A 133 -10.64 4.16 16.52
C ARG A 133 -9.20 4.63 16.35
N ALA A 134 -8.21 3.85 16.77
CA ALA A 134 -6.80 4.17 16.56
C ALA A 134 -6.30 3.63 15.21
N LYS A 135 -5.37 4.35 14.57
CA LYS A 135 -4.63 3.86 13.40
C LYS A 135 -3.33 3.23 13.86
N LEU A 136 -2.99 2.06 13.33
CA LEU A 136 -1.70 1.44 13.58
C LEU A 136 -0.68 1.97 12.56
N ALA A 137 0.43 2.53 13.03
CA ALA A 137 1.56 2.90 12.20
C ALA A 137 2.74 1.97 12.50
N LEU A 138 3.44 1.55 11.45
CA LEU A 138 4.61 0.67 11.54
C LEU A 138 5.79 1.29 10.81
N ILE A 139 6.95 1.27 11.47
CA ILE A 139 8.23 1.64 10.87
C ILE A 139 9.18 0.46 11.08
N TRP A 140 9.71 -0.08 9.99
CA TRP A 140 10.73 -1.11 10.02
C TRP A 140 12.08 -0.51 9.65
N LYS A 141 13.11 -0.80 10.45
CA LYS A 141 14.51 -0.48 10.15
C LYS A 141 15.28 -1.78 10.02
N SER A 142 15.75 -2.10 8.81
CA SER A 142 16.64 -3.24 8.62
C SER A 142 18.00 -2.95 9.28
N THR A 143 18.62 -3.97 9.86
CA THR A 143 19.96 -3.89 10.42
C THR A 143 21.07 -4.12 9.40
N VAL A 144 20.72 -4.37 8.14
CA VAL A 144 21.67 -4.58 7.04
C VAL A 144 21.63 -3.36 6.11
N ALA A 145 22.79 -2.71 5.98
CA ALA A 145 23.08 -1.66 4.99
C ALA A 145 23.59 -2.29 3.69
#